data_AF-A0A915MQ99-F1
#
_entry.id   AF-A0A915MQ99-F1
#
_cell.length_a   1.000
_cell.length_b   1.000
_cell.length_c   1.000
_cell.angle_alpha   90.00
_cell.angle_beta   90.00
_cell.angle_gamma   90.00
#
_symmetry.space_group_name_H-M   'P 1'
#
loop_
_entity.id
_entity.type
_entity.pdbx_description
1 polymer ?
#
loop_
_entity_poly.entity_id
_entity_poly.type
_entity_poly.pdbx_seq_one_letter_code
_entity_poly.pdbx_strand_id
1 'polypeptide(L)'
;MLPHFGAPPVPYHPAPLASTTPGIPPLRQVGAGGPMRPFPQPLGAPVPLSFAGNAFPPQGPANIYPFKPPTFDSYLCESFFPRTTTEAEDTALTQFLLVRHNDIMPTAAEQSAVSALVGKVKQSIDKIIVAPDTFPTVAIEEVREVGSFKKGTMISKHNIADLVIVLKTLPVIESINSLGQKIVQDLKAEHHSE
;
A
#
# COMPACT_ATOMS: atom_id res chain seq x y z
N MET A 1 -43.51 46.52 -19.54
CA MET A 1 -43.78 46.74 -18.11
C MET A 1 -43.18 45.57 -17.34
N LEU A 2 -42.08 45.80 -16.64
CA LEU A 2 -41.44 44.87 -15.70
C LEU A 2 -41.73 45.38 -14.28
N PRO A 3 -42.01 44.53 -13.28
CA PRO A 3 -41.87 44.93 -11.89
C PRO A 3 -40.54 44.47 -11.32
N HIS A 4 -39.87 45.45 -10.75
CA HIS A 4 -38.59 45.44 -10.07
C HIS A 4 -38.90 45.42 -8.56
N PHE A 5 -38.43 44.43 -7.80
CA PHE A 5 -38.46 44.47 -6.33
C PHE A 5 -37.19 43.84 -5.77
N GLY A 6 -36.18 44.68 -5.55
CA GLY A 6 -35.05 44.39 -4.67
C GLY A 6 -35.40 44.80 -3.24
N ALA A 7 -35.18 43.93 -2.27
CA ALA A 7 -35.18 44.28 -0.86
C ALA A 7 -33.81 44.91 -0.49
N PRO A 8 -33.77 45.94 0.38
CA PRO A 8 -32.51 46.57 0.78
C PRO A 8 -31.73 45.70 1.80
N PRO A 9 -30.38 45.78 1.82
CA PRO A 9 -29.56 45.02 2.76
C PRO A 9 -29.61 45.61 4.18
N VAL A 10 -29.66 44.74 5.17
CA VAL A 10 -29.63 45.07 6.60
C VAL A 10 -28.17 45.20 7.07
N PRO A 11 -27.76 46.26 7.77
CA PRO A 11 -26.39 46.40 8.27
C PRO A 11 -26.13 45.46 9.46
N TYR A 12 -25.09 44.62 9.33
CA TYR A 12 -24.62 43.70 10.37
C TYR A 12 -23.65 44.44 11.30
N HIS A 13 -23.98 44.57 12.58
CA HIS A 13 -23.05 45.01 13.62
C HIS A 13 -22.42 43.79 14.31
N PRO A 14 -21.09 43.65 14.38
CA PRO A 14 -20.47 42.61 15.19
C PRO A 14 -20.49 42.99 16.68
N ALA A 15 -20.89 42.05 17.53
CA ALA A 15 -20.73 42.16 18.98
C ALA A 15 -19.24 41.93 19.38
N PRO A 16 -18.74 42.57 20.45
CA PRO A 16 -17.34 42.47 20.84
C PRO A 16 -17.01 41.10 21.45
N LEU A 17 -15.86 40.55 21.07
CA LEU A 17 -15.27 39.32 21.62
C LEU A 17 -14.88 39.52 23.09
N ALA A 18 -15.43 38.68 23.98
CA ALA A 18 -14.96 38.54 25.35
C ALA A 18 -13.58 37.87 25.36
N SER A 19 -12.57 38.57 25.85
CA SER A 19 -11.22 38.05 26.06
C SER A 19 -11.17 37.21 27.33
N THR A 20 -11.09 35.88 27.19
CA THR A 20 -10.81 34.99 28.31
C THR A 20 -9.48 34.29 28.05
N THR A 21 -8.40 34.83 28.62
CA THR A 21 -7.09 34.17 28.73
C THR A 21 -7.16 33.09 29.81
N PRO A 22 -6.90 31.80 29.51
CA PRO A 22 -6.77 30.78 30.55
C PRO A 22 -5.38 30.86 31.22
N GLY A 23 -5.38 31.04 32.53
CA GLY A 23 -4.18 31.15 33.38
C GLY A 23 -3.44 29.83 33.57
N ILE A 24 -2.11 29.92 33.65
CA ILE A 24 -1.17 28.82 33.90
C ILE A 24 -1.16 28.53 35.42
N PRO A 25 -1.34 27.28 35.88
CA PRO A 25 -1.19 26.93 37.29
C PRO A 25 0.29 26.80 37.69
N PRO A 26 0.67 27.10 38.96
CA PRO A 26 2.06 27.13 39.39
C PRO A 26 2.66 25.74 39.62
N LEU A 27 3.96 25.61 39.33
CA LEU A 27 4.79 24.42 39.56
C LEU A 27 4.93 24.13 41.06
N ARG A 28 4.64 22.87 41.44
CA ARG A 28 4.77 22.36 42.80
C ARG A 28 6.24 22.19 43.17
N GLN A 29 6.65 22.87 44.24
CA GLN A 29 7.98 22.83 44.85
C GLN A 29 8.29 21.43 45.41
N VAL A 30 9.37 20.80 44.94
CA VAL A 30 9.87 19.51 45.47
C VAL A 30 10.84 19.79 46.61
N GLY A 31 10.46 19.37 47.82
CA GLY A 31 11.29 19.45 49.02
C GLY A 31 12.34 18.35 49.08
N ALA A 32 13.53 18.71 49.58
CA ALA A 32 14.68 17.84 49.81
C ALA A 32 14.50 16.94 51.04
N GLY A 33 15.00 15.70 50.99
CA GLY A 33 15.14 14.85 52.18
C GLY A 33 15.64 13.42 51.94
N GLY A 34 16.95 13.18 52.14
CA GLY A 34 17.52 11.95 52.71
C GLY A 34 17.88 10.76 51.77
N PRO A 35 18.98 10.02 52.05
CA PRO A 35 19.44 8.93 51.19
C PRO A 35 18.77 7.59 51.57
N MET A 36 18.04 6.99 50.62
CA MET A 36 17.49 5.64 50.73
C MET A 36 18.45 4.62 50.10
N ARG A 37 18.63 3.49 50.80
CA ARG A 37 19.48 2.35 50.44
C ARG A 37 19.05 1.72 49.10
N PRO A 38 19.96 1.08 48.33
CA PRO A 38 19.56 0.41 47.09
C PRO A 38 18.66 -0.80 47.36
N PHE A 39 17.47 -0.79 46.78
CA PHE A 39 16.63 -1.97 46.60
C PHE A 39 17.33 -2.96 45.65
N PRO A 40 17.14 -4.28 45.83
CA PRO A 40 17.62 -5.28 44.87
C PRO A 40 16.84 -5.14 43.56
N GLN A 41 17.56 -5.05 42.44
CA GLN A 41 16.98 -4.88 41.11
C GLN A 41 16.17 -6.11 40.68
N PRO A 42 14.97 -5.96 40.10
CA PRO A 42 14.30 -7.04 39.39
C PRO A 42 15.02 -7.35 38.07
N LEU A 43 15.16 -8.65 37.81
CA LEU A 43 15.76 -9.26 36.63
C LEU A 43 15.02 -8.79 35.35
N GLY A 44 15.63 -7.92 34.54
CA GLY A 44 15.05 -7.56 33.23
C GLY A 44 15.31 -6.15 32.65
N ALA A 45 16.26 -5.36 33.16
CA ALA A 45 16.64 -4.09 32.51
C ALA A 45 17.76 -4.32 31.46
N PRO A 46 17.71 -3.66 30.29
CA PRO A 46 18.77 -3.76 29.29
C PRO A 46 20.06 -3.13 29.82
N VAL A 47 21.16 -3.87 29.68
CA VAL A 47 22.51 -3.43 30.02
C VAL A 47 22.84 -2.17 29.20
N PRO A 48 23.35 -1.07 29.80
CA PRO A 48 23.96 -0.02 28.98
C PRO A 48 25.24 -0.61 28.37
N LEU A 49 25.18 -0.91 27.07
CA LEU A 49 26.35 -1.22 26.25
C LEU A 49 27.29 -0.02 26.30
N SER A 50 28.26 -0.09 27.22
CA SER A 50 29.42 0.78 27.22
C SER A 50 30.31 0.37 26.05
N PHE A 51 30.03 0.91 24.86
CA PHE A 51 30.94 0.83 23.72
C PHE A 51 32.09 1.83 23.93
N ALA A 52 33.07 1.39 24.72
CA ALA A 52 34.42 1.92 24.60
C ALA A 52 35.04 1.40 23.30
N GLY A 53 35.50 2.31 22.46
CA GLY A 53 36.41 2.00 21.35
C GLY A 53 35.75 1.39 20.12
N ASN A 54 35.23 2.25 19.24
CA ASN A 54 35.54 2.19 17.82
C ASN A 54 35.24 3.56 17.21
N ALA A 55 36.27 4.15 16.61
CA ALA A 55 36.18 5.42 15.90
C ALA A 55 35.06 5.33 14.86
N PHE A 56 34.04 6.19 14.99
CA PHE A 56 33.15 6.48 13.88
C PHE A 56 34.02 6.93 12.70
N PRO A 57 33.87 6.37 11.49
CA PRO A 57 34.53 6.95 10.32
C PRO A 57 34.13 8.43 10.24
N PRO A 58 35.04 9.32 9.82
CA PRO A 58 34.74 10.74 9.73
C PRO A 58 33.46 10.88 8.90
N GLN A 59 32.44 11.48 9.51
CA GLN A 59 31.23 11.84 8.78
C GLN A 59 31.67 12.78 7.67
N GLY A 60 31.75 12.25 6.44
CA GLY A 60 31.83 13.07 5.24
C GLY A 60 30.69 14.08 5.27
N PRO A 61 30.79 15.20 4.53
CA PRO A 61 29.80 16.27 4.58
C PRO A 61 28.42 15.65 4.48
N ALA A 62 27.64 15.79 5.57
CA ALA A 62 26.27 15.31 5.61
C ALA A 62 25.62 15.85 4.35
N ASN A 63 25.17 14.94 3.48
CA ASN A 63 24.51 15.35 2.26
C ASN A 63 23.20 16.00 2.72
N ILE A 64 23.23 17.33 2.87
CA ILE A 64 22.08 18.15 3.27
C ILE A 64 21.16 18.16 2.05
N TYR A 65 20.47 17.05 1.84
CA TYR A 65 19.31 17.07 0.97
C TYR A 65 18.35 18.08 1.60
N PRO A 66 17.93 19.13 0.88
CA PRO A 66 16.97 20.06 1.42
C PRO A 66 15.73 19.25 1.80
N PHE A 67 15.41 19.22 3.11
CA PHE A 67 14.19 18.63 3.61
C PHE A 67 13.02 19.39 2.97
N LYS A 68 12.45 18.82 1.91
CA LYS A 68 11.23 19.35 1.34
C LYS A 68 10.09 18.94 2.27
N PRO A 69 9.34 19.89 2.84
CA PRO A 69 8.15 19.53 3.58
C PRO A 69 7.20 18.74 2.66
N PRO A 70 6.45 17.77 3.20
CA PRO A 70 5.48 17.02 2.41
C PRO A 70 4.45 17.96 1.79
N THR A 71 3.96 17.61 0.60
CA THR A 71 2.86 18.33 -0.04
C THR A 71 1.63 18.31 0.87
N PHE A 72 0.91 19.43 0.93
CA PHE A 72 -0.35 19.52 1.64
C PHE A 72 -1.37 18.51 1.10
N ASP A 73 -2.05 17.80 2.00
CA ASP A 73 -3.18 16.90 1.72
C ASP A 73 -4.25 17.14 2.81
N SER A 74 -5.44 17.55 2.41
CA SER A 74 -6.53 17.87 3.34
C SER A 74 -7.00 16.67 4.14
N TYR A 75 -6.90 15.44 3.59
CA TYR A 75 -7.34 14.22 4.27
C TYR A 75 -6.37 13.81 5.40
N LEU A 76 -5.11 14.26 5.35
CA LEU A 76 -4.13 13.99 6.40
C LEU A 76 -4.20 14.96 7.59
N CYS A 77 -4.95 16.06 7.46
CA CYS A 77 -4.99 17.13 8.46
C CYS A 77 -6.40 17.66 8.73
N GLU A 78 -7.42 16.84 8.53
CA GLU A 78 -8.84 17.23 8.65
C GLU A 78 -9.19 17.92 9.98
N SER A 79 -8.53 17.53 11.08
CA SER A 79 -8.70 18.15 12.41
C SER A 79 -8.31 19.63 12.48
N PHE A 80 -7.45 20.10 11.59
CA PHE A 80 -7.02 21.50 11.49
C PHE A 80 -7.91 22.32 10.55
N PHE A 81 -8.76 21.67 9.76
CA PHE A 81 -9.65 22.29 8.77
C PHE A 81 -11.12 21.90 9.04
N PRO A 82 -11.69 22.29 10.20
CA PRO A 82 -13.08 22.00 10.51
C PRO A 82 -13.99 22.61 9.44
N ARG A 83 -14.88 21.78 8.88
CA ARG A 83 -15.84 22.23 7.86
C ARG A 83 -16.86 23.16 8.48
N THR A 84 -17.13 24.27 7.81
CA THR A 84 -18.10 25.28 8.26
C THR A 84 -19.56 24.90 7.99
N THR A 85 -19.78 23.92 7.10
CA THR A 85 -21.10 23.39 6.75
C THR A 85 -21.06 21.86 6.80
N THR A 86 -22.22 21.23 6.96
CA THR A 86 -22.36 19.78 6.72
C THR A 86 -21.88 19.46 5.31
N GLU A 87 -21.22 18.30 5.14
CA GLU A 87 -20.68 17.87 3.85
C GLU A 87 -21.76 17.98 2.75
N ALA A 88 -21.36 18.45 1.57
CA ALA A 88 -22.24 18.42 0.41
C ALA A 88 -22.61 16.95 0.12
N GLU A 89 -23.89 16.71 -0.17
CA GLU A 89 -24.36 15.37 -0.50
C GLU A 89 -23.88 14.99 -1.91
N ASP A 90 -22.85 14.14 -1.99
CA ASP A 90 -22.28 13.67 -3.27
C ASP A 90 -22.96 12.41 -3.82
N THR A 91 -24.27 12.23 -3.56
CA THR A 91 -25.02 11.03 -3.98
C THR A 91 -24.98 10.80 -5.48
N ALA A 92 -25.14 11.85 -6.29
CA ALA A 92 -25.06 11.73 -7.75
C ALA A 92 -23.66 11.25 -8.20
N LEU A 93 -22.60 11.83 -7.64
CA LEU A 93 -21.22 11.43 -7.94
C LEU A 93 -20.97 9.97 -7.54
N THR A 94 -21.47 9.57 -6.37
CA THR A 94 -21.34 8.19 -5.88
C THR A 94 -22.05 7.20 -6.81
N GLN A 95 -23.25 7.53 -7.29
CA GLN A 95 -23.96 6.71 -8.27
C GLN A 95 -23.18 6.59 -9.59
N PHE A 96 -22.63 7.68 -10.11
CA PHE A 96 -21.81 7.64 -11.33
C PHE A 96 -20.55 6.78 -11.17
N LEU A 97 -19.88 6.86 -10.01
CA LEU A 97 -18.72 6.02 -9.71
C LEU A 97 -19.10 4.54 -9.66
N LEU A 98 -20.24 4.20 -9.07
CA LEU A 98 -20.74 2.81 -9.02
C LEU A 98 -21.09 2.28 -10.41
N VAL A 99 -21.75 3.08 -11.26
CA VAL A 99 -22.03 2.69 -12.65
C VAL A 99 -20.72 2.43 -13.38
N ARG A 100 -19.77 3.38 -13.31
CA ARG A 100 -18.47 3.23 -13.97
C ARG A 100 -17.69 2.02 -13.45
N HIS A 101 -17.76 1.75 -12.15
CA HIS A 101 -17.13 0.58 -11.55
C HIS A 101 -17.68 -0.73 -12.16
N ASN A 102 -19.01 -0.85 -12.24
CA ASN A 102 -19.64 -2.02 -12.85
C ASN A 102 -19.30 -2.16 -14.34
N ASP A 103 -19.20 -1.06 -15.08
CA ASP A 103 -18.83 -1.07 -16.51
C ASP A 103 -17.42 -1.60 -16.78
N ILE A 104 -16.48 -1.37 -15.84
CA ILE A 104 -15.08 -1.79 -15.99
C ILE A 104 -14.76 -3.07 -15.24
N MET A 105 -15.64 -3.56 -14.38
CA MET A 105 -15.44 -4.81 -13.65
C MET A 105 -15.42 -6.00 -14.61
N PRO A 106 -14.40 -6.88 -14.54
CA PRO A 106 -14.38 -8.10 -15.33
C PRO A 106 -15.55 -8.99 -14.93
N THR A 107 -16.20 -9.57 -15.93
CA THR A 107 -17.34 -10.47 -15.73
C THR A 107 -16.91 -11.76 -15.03
N ALA A 108 -17.84 -12.45 -14.38
CA ALA A 108 -17.56 -13.73 -13.72
C ALA A 108 -17.01 -14.79 -14.71
N ALA A 109 -17.47 -14.76 -15.96
CA ALA A 109 -16.97 -15.64 -17.02
C ALA A 109 -15.50 -15.32 -17.38
N GLU A 110 -15.15 -14.03 -17.53
CA GLU A 110 -13.76 -13.61 -17.80
C GLU A 110 -12.83 -14.02 -16.66
N GLN A 111 -13.21 -13.74 -15.41
CA GLN A 111 -12.44 -14.09 -14.23
C GLN A 111 -12.20 -15.61 -14.13
N SER A 112 -13.26 -16.40 -14.34
CA SER A 112 -13.17 -17.87 -14.31
C SER A 112 -12.26 -18.40 -15.42
N ALA A 113 -12.38 -17.87 -16.64
CA ALA A 113 -11.55 -18.28 -17.77
C ALA A 113 -10.05 -18.03 -17.53
N VAL A 114 -9.67 -16.85 -17.01
CA VAL A 114 -8.27 -16.57 -16.68
C VAL A 114 -7.79 -17.38 -15.49
N SER A 115 -8.60 -17.53 -14.43
CA SER A 115 -8.23 -18.36 -13.28
C SER A 115 -7.99 -19.82 -13.69
N ALA A 116 -8.81 -20.36 -14.58
CA ALA A 116 -8.63 -21.70 -15.10
C ALA A 116 -7.34 -21.84 -15.92
N LEU A 117 -7.05 -20.88 -16.82
CA LEU A 117 -5.82 -20.90 -17.61
C LEU A 117 -4.57 -20.77 -16.73
N VAL A 118 -4.56 -19.83 -15.78
CA VAL A 118 -3.46 -19.65 -14.83
C VAL A 118 -3.24 -20.92 -14.01
N GLY A 119 -4.32 -21.56 -13.55
CA GLY A 119 -4.25 -22.83 -12.83
C GLY A 119 -3.55 -23.92 -13.64
N LYS A 120 -3.94 -24.12 -14.91
CA LYS A 120 -3.33 -25.12 -15.79
C LYS A 120 -1.86 -24.82 -16.09
N VAL A 121 -1.52 -23.55 -16.37
CA VAL A 121 -0.13 -23.13 -16.61
C VAL A 121 0.73 -23.38 -15.37
N LYS A 122 0.26 -22.99 -14.18
CA LYS A 122 0.96 -23.26 -12.92
C LYS A 122 1.15 -24.74 -12.67
N GLN A 123 0.13 -25.56 -12.91
CA GLN A 123 0.22 -27.01 -12.74
C GLN A 123 1.29 -27.62 -13.67
N SER A 124 1.39 -27.17 -14.93
CA SER A 124 2.47 -27.62 -15.83
C SER A 124 3.86 -27.19 -15.31
N ILE A 125 4.00 -25.97 -14.79
CA ILE A 125 5.25 -25.48 -14.18
C ILE A 125 5.59 -26.29 -12.92
N ASP A 126 4.61 -26.59 -12.06
CA ASP A 126 4.79 -27.36 -10.83
C ASP A 126 5.28 -28.78 -11.12
N LYS A 127 4.81 -29.42 -12.19
CA LYS A 127 5.34 -30.72 -12.66
C LYS A 127 6.84 -30.67 -12.97
N ILE A 128 7.30 -29.57 -13.58
CA ILE A 128 8.72 -29.36 -13.90
C ILE A 128 9.52 -29.12 -12.61
N ILE A 129 8.97 -28.38 -11.64
CA ILE A 129 9.61 -28.12 -10.34
C ILE A 129 9.82 -29.43 -9.56
N VAL A 130 8.79 -30.30 -9.50
CA VAL A 130 8.87 -31.55 -8.71
C VAL A 130 9.66 -32.67 -9.38
N ALA A 131 9.79 -32.65 -10.71
CA ALA A 131 10.48 -33.66 -11.49
C ALA A 131 11.53 -33.03 -12.44
N PRO A 132 12.59 -32.39 -11.91
CA PRO A 132 13.56 -31.62 -12.69
C PRO A 132 14.33 -32.47 -13.71
N ASP A 133 14.50 -33.78 -13.45
CA ASP A 133 15.18 -34.70 -14.37
C ASP A 133 14.45 -34.84 -15.73
N THR A 134 13.15 -34.57 -15.75
CA THR A 134 12.32 -34.62 -16.97
C THR A 134 12.59 -33.45 -17.91
N PHE A 135 13.12 -32.34 -17.37
CA PHE A 135 13.41 -31.12 -18.13
C PHE A 135 14.67 -30.42 -17.58
N PRO A 136 15.87 -30.98 -17.82
CA PRO A 136 17.11 -30.52 -17.18
C PRO A 136 17.58 -29.14 -17.68
N THR A 137 17.01 -28.63 -18.77
CA THR A 137 17.39 -27.36 -19.40
C THR A 137 17.14 -26.14 -18.51
N VAL A 138 16.19 -26.24 -17.56
CA VAL A 138 15.81 -25.14 -16.66
C VAL A 138 15.55 -25.69 -15.27
N ALA A 139 16.21 -25.11 -14.26
CA ALA A 139 15.88 -25.35 -12.85
C ALA A 139 15.03 -24.20 -12.31
N ILE A 140 13.77 -24.47 -11.97
CA ILE A 140 12.82 -23.49 -11.45
C ILE A 140 12.87 -23.51 -9.91
N GLU A 141 12.89 -22.32 -9.31
CA GLU A 141 12.83 -22.13 -7.85
C GLU A 141 11.40 -21.98 -7.37
N GLU A 142 10.67 -21.02 -7.94
CA GLU A 142 9.28 -20.74 -7.59
C GLU A 142 8.52 -20.07 -8.74
N VAL A 143 7.19 -20.14 -8.68
CA VAL A 143 6.27 -19.41 -9.54
C VAL A 143 5.33 -18.55 -8.69
N ARG A 144 5.16 -17.28 -9.07
CA ARG A 144 4.32 -16.31 -8.36
C ARG A 144 3.34 -15.64 -9.30
N GLU A 145 2.08 -15.59 -8.88
CA GLU A 145 1.07 -14.72 -9.49
C GLU A 145 1.34 -13.27 -9.11
N VAL A 146 1.34 -12.38 -10.10
CA VAL A 146 1.53 -10.95 -9.90
C VAL A 146 0.52 -10.15 -10.72
N GLY A 147 0.72 -8.83 -10.80
CA GLY A 147 -0.06 -7.97 -11.68
C GLY A 147 -1.51 -7.78 -11.23
N SER A 148 -2.35 -7.37 -12.19
CA SER A 148 -3.75 -7.02 -11.97
C SER A 148 -4.59 -8.23 -11.54
N PHE A 149 -4.32 -9.40 -12.12
CA PHE A 149 -4.96 -10.67 -11.75
C PHE A 149 -4.79 -10.98 -10.27
N LYS A 150 -3.54 -10.94 -9.76
CA LYS A 150 -3.28 -11.22 -8.34
C LYS A 150 -3.94 -10.20 -7.40
N LYS A 151 -3.99 -8.94 -7.82
CA LYS A 151 -4.53 -7.83 -7.01
C LYS A 151 -6.06 -7.72 -7.09
N GLY A 152 -6.75 -8.48 -7.94
CA GLY A 152 -8.18 -8.30 -8.19
C GLY A 152 -8.51 -6.96 -8.87
N THR A 153 -7.56 -6.41 -9.63
CA THR A 153 -7.67 -5.10 -10.32
C THR A 153 -7.68 -5.26 -11.84
N MET A 154 -8.01 -6.47 -12.33
CA MET A 154 -8.28 -6.66 -13.75
C MET A 154 -9.48 -5.81 -14.17
N ILE A 155 -9.49 -5.42 -15.45
CA ILE A 155 -10.59 -4.69 -16.07
C ILE A 155 -11.24 -5.56 -17.15
N SER A 156 -12.54 -5.36 -17.39
CA SER A 156 -13.27 -6.08 -18.44
C SER A 156 -12.60 -5.92 -19.80
N LYS A 157 -12.68 -6.97 -20.63
CA LYS A 157 -12.04 -7.09 -21.95
C LYS A 157 -10.51 -7.14 -21.96
N HIS A 158 -9.85 -7.02 -20.80
CA HIS A 158 -8.41 -7.17 -20.66
C HIS A 158 -8.07 -8.43 -19.84
N ASN A 159 -8.40 -9.58 -20.43
CA ASN A 159 -8.32 -10.88 -19.75
C ASN A 159 -6.89 -11.46 -19.76
N ILE A 160 -5.98 -10.78 -19.07
CA ILE A 160 -4.55 -11.11 -19.02
C ILE A 160 -4.14 -11.29 -17.55
N ALA A 161 -3.30 -12.30 -17.29
CA ALA A 161 -2.68 -12.55 -16.01
C ALA A 161 -1.17 -12.70 -16.16
N ASP A 162 -0.44 -12.21 -15.14
CA ASP A 162 1.02 -12.21 -15.14
C ASP A 162 1.55 -13.22 -14.11
N LEU A 163 2.48 -14.05 -14.56
CA LEU A 163 3.24 -14.97 -13.72
C LEU A 163 4.72 -14.61 -13.77
N VAL A 164 5.36 -14.62 -12.60
CA VAL A 164 6.82 -14.52 -12.48
C VAL A 164 7.36 -15.90 -12.17
N ILE A 165 8.30 -16.35 -12.99
CA ILE A 165 9.03 -17.61 -12.79
C ILE A 165 10.43 -17.25 -12.34
N VAL A 166 10.81 -17.70 -11.15
CA VAL A 166 12.15 -17.51 -10.59
C VAL A 166 12.98 -18.75 -10.91
N LEU A 167 14.12 -18.55 -11.56
CA LEU A 167 15.02 -19.64 -11.98
C LEU A 167 16.22 -19.72 -11.04
N LYS A 168 16.67 -20.94 -10.74
CA LYS A 168 17.96 -21.19 -10.04
C LYS A 168 19.16 -21.01 -10.97
N THR A 169 18.91 -21.05 -12.29
CA THR A 169 19.90 -20.92 -13.36
C THR A 169 19.76 -19.60 -14.10
N LEU A 170 20.79 -19.21 -14.85
CA LEU A 170 20.73 -18.00 -15.68
C LEU A 170 19.60 -18.09 -16.71
N PRO A 171 18.83 -17.00 -16.92
CA PRO A 171 17.76 -16.95 -17.91
C PRO A 171 18.33 -16.81 -19.32
N VAL A 172 18.69 -17.94 -19.94
CA VAL A 172 19.17 -17.99 -21.33
C VAL A 172 17.99 -18.10 -22.29
N ILE A 173 18.05 -17.38 -23.42
CA ILE A 173 16.96 -17.29 -24.42
C ILE A 173 16.51 -18.67 -24.89
N GLU A 174 17.45 -19.56 -25.18
CA GLU A 174 17.16 -20.92 -25.66
C GLU A 174 16.37 -21.72 -24.61
N SER A 175 16.85 -21.73 -23.36
CA SER A 175 16.19 -22.42 -22.25
C SER A 175 14.79 -21.89 -21.96
N ILE A 176 14.59 -20.57 -22.06
CA ILE A 176 13.28 -19.92 -21.88
C ILE A 176 12.32 -20.32 -23.01
N ASN A 177 12.80 -20.36 -24.26
CA ASN A 177 11.98 -20.77 -25.40
C ASN A 177 11.55 -22.24 -25.26
N SER A 178 12.49 -23.13 -24.90
CA SER A 178 12.18 -24.54 -24.62
C SER A 178 11.17 -24.70 -23.48
N LEU A 179 11.28 -23.91 -22.41
CA LEU A 179 10.32 -23.92 -21.30
C LEU A 179 8.92 -23.52 -21.78
N GLY A 180 8.81 -22.43 -22.56
CA GLY A 180 7.54 -21.98 -23.12
C GLY A 180 6.89 -23.04 -24.03
N GLN A 181 7.69 -23.67 -24.89
CA GLN A 181 7.21 -24.75 -25.76
C GLN A 181 6.74 -25.97 -24.96
N LYS A 182 7.48 -26.36 -23.92
CA LYS A 182 7.14 -27.47 -23.05
C LYS A 182 5.80 -27.23 -22.34
N ILE A 183 5.59 -26.05 -21.77
CA ILE A 183 4.31 -25.70 -21.11
C ILE A 183 3.16 -25.77 -22.12
N VAL A 184 3.31 -25.20 -23.32
CA VAL A 184 2.28 -25.25 -24.36
C VAL A 184 2.00 -26.69 -24.79
N GLN A 185 3.01 -27.54 -24.88
CA GLN A 185 2.86 -28.95 -25.23
C GLN A 185 2.08 -29.71 -24.15
N ASP A 186 2.41 -29.51 -22.87
CA ASP A 186 1.72 -30.15 -21.76
C ASP A 186 0.24 -29.73 -21.71
N LEU A 187 -0.05 -28.45 -21.92
CA LEU A 187 -1.42 -27.93 -21.98
C LEU A 187 -2.23 -28.54 -23.13
N LYS A 188 -1.61 -28.73 -24.30
CA LYS A 188 -2.26 -29.38 -25.45
C LYS A 188 -2.50 -30.86 -25.21
N ALA A 189 -1.56 -31.56 -24.56
CA ALA A 189 -1.70 -32.98 -24.26
C ALA A 189 -2.87 -33.25 -23.30
N GLU A 190 -3.03 -32.42 -22.26
CA GLU A 190 -4.17 -32.52 -21.33
C GLU A 190 -5.51 -32.30 -22.03
N HIS A 191 -5.58 -31.40 -23.02
CA HIS A 191 -6.82 -31.09 -23.73
C HIS A 191 -7.24 -32.14 -24.78
N HIS A 192 -6.33 -33.02 -25.19
CA HIS A 192 -6.62 -34.14 -26.10
C HIS A 192 -6.97 -35.45 -25.36
N SER A 193 -6.83 -35.45 -24.03
CA SER A 193 -7.10 -36.61 -23.18
C SER A 193 -8.56 -36.70 -22.72
N GLU A 194 -9.41 -35.78 -23.20
CA GLU A 194 -10.84 -35.64 -22.84
C GLU A 194 -11.72 -35.74 -24.10
#